data_AF-A0A7S1E4G3-F1
#
_entry.id   AF-A0A7S1E4G3-F1
#
_cell.length_a   1.000
_cell.length_b   1.000
_cell.length_c   1.000
_cell.angle_alpha   90.00
_cell.angle_beta   90.00
_cell.angle_gamma   90.00
#
_symmetry.space_group_name_H-M   'P 1'
#
loop_
_entity.id
_entity.type
_entity.pdbx_description
1 polymer ?
#
loop_
_entity_poly.entity_id
_entity_poly.type
_entity_poly.pdbx_seq_one_letter_code
_entity_poly.pdbx_strand_id
1 'polypeptide(L)'
;KKSTSFGMALEEHVWHKIEWVLEEDTLSALLKAEARLGDAIPQVDLQVLEYAGYGKNFITSNKISPDAYVQVAFQVAYHRVYRESVNTYETLMTKRFFHGRTEAGFSVTKESIALAKSFDAADMSPDSLAELIRRAADAHVAVVKLGSDGRGIRHMYAMRCLAEREAGGHIPEALRGNGWKTLSRILLSTSNCGNPALRMFGFGPVEQDGFGIGYIVKDDNMGFCATSNHRQTARLMEALHSTLSDMHDSLIGHGVGRVGANVLRLNLSKWASDGKSPTLGGDRPLNMPSPLHAMRR
;
A
#
# COMPACT_ATOMS: atom_id res chain seq x y z
N LYS A 1 36.14 -28.26 -44.20
CA LYS A 1 36.39 -28.93 -42.89
C LYS A 1 36.30 -27.83 -41.83
N LYS A 2 35.41 -27.76 -40.84
CA LYS A 2 34.32 -28.61 -40.33
C LYS A 2 33.24 -27.62 -39.83
N SER A 3 31.97 -27.86 -40.17
CA SER A 3 30.83 -27.23 -39.51
C SER A 3 30.57 -28.01 -38.22
N THR A 4 30.78 -27.40 -37.06
CA THR A 4 30.46 -27.97 -35.75
C THR A 4 29.08 -27.47 -35.35
N SER A 5 28.04 -28.26 -35.64
CA SER A 5 26.69 -28.03 -35.13
C SER A 5 26.65 -28.45 -33.65
N PHE A 6 26.43 -27.49 -32.75
CA PHE A 6 26.04 -27.78 -31.37
C PHE A 6 24.58 -28.26 -31.37
N GLY A 7 24.37 -29.56 -31.48
CA GLY A 7 23.07 -30.19 -31.22
C GLY A 7 22.91 -30.41 -29.73
N MET A 8 22.44 -29.40 -28.99
CA MET A 8 21.83 -29.66 -27.68
C MET A 8 20.43 -30.20 -27.96
N ALA A 9 20.24 -31.50 -27.83
CA ALA A 9 18.91 -32.09 -27.75
C ALA A 9 18.22 -31.47 -26.53
N LEU A 10 17.15 -30.70 -26.76
CA LEU A 10 16.25 -30.29 -25.69
C LEU A 10 15.57 -31.57 -25.20
N GLU A 11 15.89 -32.02 -23.99
CA GLU A 11 15.12 -33.07 -23.32
C GLU A 11 13.66 -32.61 -23.27
N GLU A 12 12.74 -33.42 -23.83
CA GLU A 12 11.31 -33.16 -23.69
C GLU A 12 10.95 -33.30 -22.21
N HIS A 13 10.80 -32.16 -21.53
CA HIS A 13 10.30 -32.15 -20.16
C HIS A 13 8.86 -32.67 -20.15
N VAL A 14 8.67 -33.87 -19.64
CA VAL A 14 7.34 -34.45 -19.42
C VAL A 14 6.78 -33.90 -18.11
N TRP A 15 5.66 -33.18 -18.20
CA TRP A 15 4.94 -32.68 -17.03
C TRP A 15 4.11 -33.81 -16.42
N HIS A 16 4.26 -34.03 -15.11
CA HIS A 16 3.47 -35.02 -14.37
C HIS A 16 2.39 -34.33 -13.53
N LYS A 17 1.14 -34.77 -13.66
CA LYS A 17 0.04 -34.33 -12.81
C LYS A 17 0.26 -34.84 -11.38
N ILE A 18 0.19 -33.96 -10.39
CA ILE A 18 0.18 -34.36 -8.98
C ILE A 18 -1.24 -34.80 -8.63
N GLU A 19 -1.38 -36.05 -8.20
CA GLU A 19 -2.65 -36.63 -7.78
C GLU A 19 -2.75 -36.68 -6.26
N TRP A 20 -3.92 -36.31 -5.73
CA TRP A 20 -4.21 -36.31 -4.31
C TRP A 20 -5.38 -37.25 -4.04
N VAL A 21 -5.20 -38.18 -3.12
CA VAL A 21 -6.29 -38.99 -2.58
C VAL A 21 -6.87 -38.24 -1.39
N LEU A 22 -8.11 -37.75 -1.52
CA LEU A 22 -8.75 -36.95 -0.48
C LEU A 22 -9.60 -37.86 0.42
N GLU A 23 -9.16 -38.03 1.66
CA GLU A 23 -9.93 -38.71 2.71
C GLU A 23 -11.11 -37.85 3.19
N GLU A 24 -12.07 -38.44 3.89
CA GLU A 24 -13.29 -37.76 4.35
C GLU A 24 -12.98 -36.51 5.19
N ASP A 25 -12.01 -36.59 6.10
CA ASP A 25 -11.58 -35.45 6.92
C ASP A 25 -10.97 -34.32 6.06
N THR A 26 -10.23 -34.67 5.01
CA THR A 26 -9.62 -33.69 4.09
C THR A 26 -10.70 -33.02 3.23
N LEU A 27 -11.68 -33.79 2.74
CA LEU A 27 -12.84 -33.26 2.03
C LEU A 27 -13.65 -32.31 2.93
N SER A 28 -13.88 -32.69 4.18
CA SER A 28 -14.56 -31.83 5.17
C SER A 28 -13.78 -30.53 5.43
N ALA A 29 -12.45 -30.61 5.56
CA ALA A 29 -11.59 -29.44 5.71
C ALA A 29 -11.63 -28.53 4.48
N LEU A 30 -11.65 -29.11 3.26
CA LEU A 30 -11.76 -28.37 2.01
C LEU A 30 -13.07 -27.57 1.94
N LEU A 31 -14.21 -28.19 2.25
CA LEU A 31 -15.52 -27.52 2.26
C LEU A 31 -15.57 -26.39 3.29
N LYS A 32 -14.99 -26.59 4.47
CA LYS A 32 -14.87 -25.53 5.49
C LYS A 32 -13.97 -24.38 5.02
N ALA A 33 -12.88 -24.68 4.32
CA ALA A 33 -11.98 -23.67 3.77
C ALA A 33 -12.67 -22.88 2.64
N GLU A 34 -13.44 -23.55 1.79
CA GLU A 34 -14.25 -22.92 0.74
C GLU A 34 -15.27 -21.95 1.33
N ALA A 35 -16.04 -22.39 2.33
CA ALA A 35 -17.00 -21.52 3.01
C ALA A 35 -16.33 -20.29 3.64
N ARG A 36 -15.22 -20.48 4.37
CA ARG A 36 -14.46 -19.38 4.99
C ARG A 36 -13.92 -18.39 3.95
N LEU A 37 -13.45 -18.88 2.80
CA LEU A 37 -12.96 -18.02 1.73
C LEU A 37 -14.12 -17.26 1.07
N GLY A 38 -15.25 -17.93 0.85
CA GLY A 38 -16.48 -17.34 0.36
C GLY A 38 -17.00 -16.21 1.25
N ASP A 39 -16.86 -16.36 2.57
CA ASP A 39 -17.19 -15.32 3.54
C ASP A 39 -16.15 -14.18 3.56
N ALA A 40 -14.86 -14.49 3.40
CA ALA A 40 -13.77 -13.51 3.52
C ALA A 40 -13.62 -12.60 2.30
N ILE A 41 -13.81 -13.11 1.08
CA ILE A 41 -13.68 -12.33 -0.17
C ILE A 41 -14.56 -11.07 -0.18
N PRO A 42 -15.88 -11.14 0.11
CA PRO A 42 -16.73 -9.96 0.03
C PRO A 42 -16.44 -8.94 1.11
N GLN A 43 -15.78 -9.31 2.23
CA GLN A 43 -15.46 -8.39 3.33
C GLN A 43 -14.39 -7.36 2.95
N VAL A 44 -13.59 -7.63 1.92
CA VAL A 44 -12.51 -6.75 1.49
C VAL A 44 -12.98 -5.88 0.31
N ASP A 45 -13.02 -4.57 0.54
CA ASP A 45 -13.21 -3.57 -0.52
C ASP A 45 -11.85 -3.17 -1.08
N LEU A 46 -11.65 -3.38 -2.38
CA LEU A 46 -10.43 -3.04 -3.11
C LEU A 46 -10.71 -1.92 -4.11
N GLN A 47 -9.86 -0.90 -4.11
CA GLN A 47 -9.92 0.20 -5.07
C GLN A 47 -8.54 0.48 -5.66
N VAL A 48 -8.56 0.86 -6.93
CA VAL A 48 -7.36 1.18 -7.69
C VAL A 48 -7.44 2.61 -8.18
N LEU A 49 -6.37 3.36 -7.96
CA LEU A 49 -6.18 4.70 -8.48
C LEU A 49 -4.93 4.72 -9.37
N GLU A 50 -5.13 4.98 -10.65
CA GLU A 50 -4.05 5.29 -11.60
C GLU A 50 -4.02 6.80 -11.82
N TYR A 51 -3.16 7.49 -11.08
CA TYR A 51 -3.03 8.93 -11.15
C TYR A 51 -2.09 9.33 -12.29
N ALA A 52 -2.64 9.94 -13.33
CA ALA A 52 -1.93 10.31 -14.55
C ALA A 52 -1.52 11.80 -14.62
N GLY A 53 -1.73 12.58 -13.55
CA GLY A 53 -1.46 14.03 -13.57
C GLY A 53 0.03 14.36 -13.65
N TYR A 54 0.86 13.63 -12.90
CA TYR A 54 2.32 13.74 -12.88
C TYR A 54 2.92 12.54 -12.14
N GLY A 55 4.25 12.48 -12.10
CA GLY A 55 4.98 11.46 -11.35
C GLY A 55 6.30 11.97 -10.75
N LYS A 56 7.25 11.05 -10.62
CA LYS A 56 8.60 11.26 -10.06
C LYS A 56 9.28 12.51 -10.62
N ASN A 57 9.17 12.77 -11.92
CA ASN A 57 9.87 13.87 -12.60
C ASN A 57 9.46 15.23 -12.02
N PHE A 58 8.15 15.48 -11.89
CA PHE A 58 7.62 16.70 -11.27
C PHE A 58 7.99 16.82 -9.78
N ILE A 59 7.89 15.72 -9.03
CA ILE A 59 8.13 15.76 -7.59
C ILE A 59 9.61 16.08 -7.31
N THR A 60 10.52 15.47 -8.08
CA THR A 60 11.96 15.70 -7.95
C THR A 60 12.41 17.07 -8.49
N SER A 61 11.78 17.61 -9.55
CA SER A 61 12.06 18.98 -10.00
C SER A 61 11.71 20.01 -8.93
N ASN A 62 10.75 19.69 -8.07
CA ASN A 62 10.40 20.47 -6.89
C ASN A 62 11.31 20.18 -5.68
N LYS A 63 12.39 19.42 -5.81
CA LYS A 63 13.33 19.08 -4.71
C LYS A 63 12.67 18.33 -3.55
N ILE A 64 11.66 17.52 -3.82
CA ILE A 64 10.98 16.69 -2.82
C ILE A 64 11.25 15.21 -3.13
N SER A 65 11.40 14.38 -2.09
CA SER A 65 11.46 12.92 -2.27
C SER A 65 10.11 12.40 -2.78
N PRO A 66 10.07 11.62 -3.89
CA PRO A 66 8.83 11.05 -4.43
C PRO A 66 8.04 10.22 -3.41
N ASP A 67 8.76 9.47 -2.59
CA ASP A 67 8.20 8.61 -1.56
C ASP A 67 7.59 9.44 -0.42
N ALA A 68 8.36 10.41 0.09
CA ALA A 68 7.90 11.32 1.15
C ALA A 68 6.69 12.14 0.71
N TYR A 69 6.66 12.59 -0.54
CA TYR A 69 5.54 13.31 -1.12
C TYR A 69 4.24 12.50 -1.04
N VAL A 70 4.29 11.24 -1.45
CA VAL A 70 3.13 10.34 -1.42
C VAL A 70 2.72 10.00 0.02
N GLN A 71 3.69 9.73 0.89
CA GLN A 71 3.41 9.44 2.31
C GLN A 71 2.71 10.61 3.00
N VAL A 72 3.12 11.84 2.69
CA VAL A 72 2.46 13.07 3.15
C VAL A 72 1.07 13.23 2.54
N ALA A 73 0.90 12.93 1.25
CA ALA A 73 -0.41 12.97 0.60
C ALA A 73 -1.42 12.02 1.27
N PHE A 74 -0.99 10.83 1.73
CA PHE A 74 -1.86 9.94 2.51
C PHE A 74 -2.33 10.57 3.82
N GLN A 75 -1.47 11.31 4.54
CA GLN A 75 -1.85 11.99 5.78
C GLN A 75 -2.96 13.03 5.52
N VAL A 76 -2.79 13.84 4.48
CA VAL A 76 -3.76 14.87 4.10
C VAL A 76 -5.06 14.24 3.61
N ALA A 77 -4.99 13.24 2.72
CA ALA A 77 -6.17 12.55 2.20
C ALA A 77 -6.98 11.85 3.30
N TYR A 78 -6.31 11.20 4.25
CA TYR A 78 -7.00 10.58 5.39
C TYR A 78 -7.65 11.64 6.28
N HIS A 79 -6.96 12.73 6.59
CA HIS A 79 -7.52 13.83 7.38
C HIS A 79 -8.71 14.51 6.69
N ARG A 80 -8.72 14.61 5.36
CA ARG A 80 -9.86 15.12 4.59
C ARG A 80 -11.12 14.27 4.76
N VAL A 81 -10.97 12.94 4.81
CA VAL A 81 -12.09 12.02 4.96
C VAL A 81 -12.54 11.88 6.40
N TYR A 82 -11.59 11.75 7.34
CA TYR A 82 -11.85 11.35 8.72
C TYR A 82 -11.65 12.46 9.76
N ARG A 83 -11.06 13.60 9.40
CA ARG A 83 -10.73 14.73 10.29
C ARG A 83 -9.82 14.34 11.46
N GLU A 84 -9.00 13.32 11.25
CA GLU A 84 -8.04 12.80 12.22
C GLU A 84 -6.70 12.50 11.55
N SER A 85 -5.65 12.40 12.37
CA SER A 85 -4.34 11.89 11.96
C SER A 85 -4.09 10.59 12.70
N VAL A 86 -3.61 9.57 12.00
CA VAL A 86 -3.52 8.20 12.52
C VAL A 86 -2.15 7.60 12.28
N ASN A 87 -1.83 6.57 13.08
CA ASN A 87 -0.60 5.82 12.88
C ASN A 87 -0.57 5.18 11.50
N THR A 88 0.44 5.63 10.76
CA THR A 88 0.66 5.26 9.37
C THR A 88 2.01 4.60 9.28
N TYR A 89 1.99 3.30 8.99
CA TYR A 89 3.17 2.46 8.87
C TYR A 89 3.66 2.45 7.43
N GLU A 90 4.95 2.63 7.25
CA GLU A 90 5.69 2.35 6.03
C GLU A 90 6.79 1.31 6.31
N THR A 91 7.00 0.42 5.34
CA THR A 91 8.08 -0.56 5.40
C THR A 91 9.41 0.07 4.97
N LEU A 92 10.38 0.13 5.88
CA LEU A 92 11.73 0.63 5.58
C LEU A 92 12.71 -0.53 5.45
N MET A 93 13.53 -0.58 4.40
CA MET A 93 14.48 -1.67 4.19
C MET A 93 15.75 -1.50 5.04
N THR A 94 16.14 -2.56 5.75
CA THR A 94 17.40 -2.60 6.53
C THR A 94 18.47 -3.49 5.89
N LYS A 95 18.41 -3.67 4.56
CA LYS A 95 19.27 -4.57 3.78
C LYS A 95 20.79 -4.29 3.87
N ARG A 96 21.19 -3.13 4.38
CA ARG A 96 22.60 -2.80 4.63
C ARG A 96 23.21 -3.59 5.79
N PHE A 97 22.37 -4.14 6.67
CA PHE A 97 22.79 -4.96 7.81
C PHE A 97 22.74 -6.44 7.45
N PHE A 98 23.63 -7.24 8.03
CA PHE A 98 23.61 -8.69 7.88
C PHE A 98 22.26 -9.27 8.36
N HIS A 99 21.63 -10.11 7.54
CA HIS A 99 20.25 -10.60 7.75
C HIS A 99 19.19 -9.49 7.89
N GLY A 100 19.46 -8.28 7.39
CA GLY A 100 18.54 -7.16 7.41
C GLY A 100 17.20 -7.49 6.75
N ARG A 101 16.12 -7.18 7.46
CA ARG A 101 14.74 -7.29 6.97
C ARG A 101 14.16 -5.89 6.81
N THR A 102 13.35 -5.45 7.78
CA THR A 102 12.59 -4.21 7.70
C THR A 102 12.54 -3.50 9.04
N GLU A 103 12.56 -2.17 9.01
CA GLU A 103 12.18 -1.27 10.09
C GLU A 103 10.76 -0.71 9.85
N ALA A 104 10.13 -0.20 10.90
CA ALA A 104 8.86 0.53 10.85
C ALA A 104 9.12 2.03 10.71
N GLY A 105 8.74 2.61 9.57
CA GLY A 105 8.66 4.05 9.39
C GLY A 105 7.26 4.54 9.77
N PHE A 106 7.17 5.61 10.55
CA PHE A 106 5.89 6.27 10.80
C PHE A 106 5.79 7.57 10.02
N SER A 107 4.88 7.62 9.06
CA SER A 107 4.67 8.80 8.22
C SER A 107 3.89 9.92 8.92
N VAL A 108 3.28 9.61 10.06
CA VAL A 108 2.62 10.62 10.90
C VAL A 108 3.67 11.36 11.73
N THR A 109 3.93 12.61 11.38
CA THR A 109 4.86 13.52 12.09
C THR A 109 4.13 14.77 12.53
N LYS A 110 4.77 15.62 13.34
CA LYS A 110 4.16 16.90 13.76
C LYS A 110 3.91 17.80 12.54
N GLU A 111 4.82 17.76 11.58
CA GLU A 111 4.79 18.51 10.33
C GLU A 111 3.69 18.00 9.41
N SER A 112 3.52 16.68 9.28
CA SER A 112 2.43 16.12 8.47
C SER A 112 1.05 16.41 9.08
N ILE A 113 0.93 16.41 10.41
CA ILE A 113 -0.30 16.81 11.12
C ILE A 113 -0.58 18.30 10.91
N ALA A 114 0.44 19.17 11.02
CA ALA A 114 0.30 20.60 10.79
C ALA A 114 -0.18 20.87 9.35
N LEU A 115 0.46 20.24 8.37
CA LEU A 115 0.03 20.31 6.97
C LEU A 115 -1.42 19.84 6.81
N ALA A 116 -1.76 18.64 7.30
CA ALA A 116 -3.10 18.06 7.12
C ALA A 116 -4.22 18.93 7.72
N LYS A 117 -3.95 19.61 8.84
CA LYS A 117 -4.89 20.54 9.48
C LYS A 117 -5.03 21.86 8.72
N SER A 118 -3.95 22.37 8.15
CA SER A 118 -3.94 23.64 7.41
C SER A 118 -4.30 23.48 5.93
N PHE A 119 -4.30 22.26 5.38
CA PHE A 119 -4.36 22.04 3.93
C PHE A 119 -5.58 22.66 3.23
N ASP A 120 -6.75 22.61 3.89
CA ASP A 120 -8.02 23.15 3.36
C ASP A 120 -8.41 24.49 4.02
N ALA A 121 -7.51 25.13 4.75
CA ALA A 121 -7.80 26.39 5.42
C ALA A 121 -7.93 27.53 4.40
N ALA A 122 -8.98 28.35 4.53
CA ALA A 122 -9.34 29.36 3.53
C ALA A 122 -8.33 30.51 3.40
N ASP A 123 -7.46 30.70 4.39
CA ASP A 123 -6.48 31.77 4.51
C ASP A 123 -5.06 31.36 4.09
N MET A 124 -4.86 30.10 3.67
CA MET A 124 -3.54 29.61 3.27
C MET A 124 -3.18 30.05 1.85
N SER A 125 -2.08 30.79 1.72
CA SER A 125 -1.50 31.08 0.41
C SER A 125 -0.85 29.82 -0.20
N PRO A 126 -0.81 29.71 -1.55
CA PRO A 126 -0.10 28.62 -2.23
C PRO A 126 1.34 28.45 -1.75
N ASP A 127 2.08 29.56 -1.56
CA ASP A 127 3.47 29.54 -1.09
C ASP A 127 3.59 28.97 0.33
N SER A 128 2.68 29.37 1.23
CA SER A 128 2.68 28.86 2.61
C SER A 128 2.36 27.38 2.65
N LEU A 129 1.45 26.93 1.78
CA LEU A 129 1.08 25.52 1.67
C LEU A 129 2.23 24.70 1.05
N ALA A 130 2.88 25.20 0.00
CA ALA A 130 4.07 24.60 -0.59
C ALA A 130 5.20 24.42 0.43
N GLU A 131 5.42 25.42 1.29
CA GLU A 131 6.41 25.33 2.38
C GLU A 131 6.03 24.26 3.42
N LEU A 132 4.75 24.16 3.81
CA LEU A 132 4.30 23.10 4.70
C LEU A 132 4.45 21.71 4.08
N ILE A 133 4.19 21.56 2.77
CA ILE A 133 4.42 20.31 2.02
C ILE A 133 5.90 19.91 2.11
N ARG A 134 6.81 20.86 1.85
CA ARG A 134 8.26 20.61 1.92
C ARG A 134 8.69 20.18 3.32
N ARG A 135 8.26 20.90 4.37
CA ARG A 135 8.58 20.56 5.76
C ARG A 135 8.08 19.18 6.16
N ALA A 136 6.85 18.83 5.79
CA ALA A 136 6.29 17.51 6.07
C ALA A 136 7.07 16.40 5.36
N ALA A 137 7.47 16.64 4.11
CA ALA A 137 8.27 15.69 3.35
C ALA A 137 9.69 15.53 3.94
N ASP A 138 10.34 16.63 4.33
CA ASP A 138 11.66 16.59 4.96
C ASP A 138 11.64 15.86 6.30
N ALA A 139 10.60 16.07 7.11
CA ALA A 139 10.39 15.32 8.35
C ALA A 139 10.25 13.81 8.09
N HIS A 140 9.50 13.43 7.06
CA HIS A 140 9.38 12.04 6.67
C HIS A 140 10.71 11.45 6.16
N VAL A 141 11.48 12.19 5.37
CA VAL A 141 12.83 11.77 4.95
C VAL A 141 13.73 11.52 6.16
N ALA A 142 13.63 12.35 7.22
CA ALA A 142 14.38 12.13 8.46
C ALA A 142 13.97 10.82 9.17
N VAL A 143 12.67 10.49 9.18
CA VAL A 143 12.17 9.19 9.70
C VAL A 143 12.74 8.02 8.88
N VAL A 144 12.66 8.09 7.55
CA VAL A 144 13.19 7.06 6.65
C VAL A 144 14.69 6.85 6.86
N LYS A 145 15.46 7.94 7.02
CA LYS A 145 16.90 7.89 7.26
C LYS A 145 17.21 7.18 8.58
N LEU A 146 16.57 7.59 9.68
CA LEU A 146 16.76 6.95 10.98
C LEU A 146 16.40 5.47 10.95
N GLY A 147 15.26 5.11 10.36
CA GLY A 147 14.81 3.73 10.29
C GLY A 147 15.69 2.84 9.41
N SER A 148 16.10 3.35 8.25
CA SER A 148 17.01 2.62 7.34
C SER A 148 18.42 2.44 7.91
N ASP A 149 18.82 3.31 8.84
CA ASP A 149 20.05 3.21 9.64
C ASP A 149 19.89 2.30 10.88
N GLY A 150 18.76 1.60 11.02
CA GLY A 150 18.51 0.67 12.13
C GLY A 150 18.23 1.35 13.47
N ARG A 151 17.89 2.65 13.44
CA ARG A 151 17.62 3.48 14.63
C ARG A 151 16.12 3.75 14.81
N GLY A 152 15.27 2.84 14.33
CA GLY A 152 13.83 2.93 14.46
C GLY A 152 13.29 2.20 15.70
N ILE A 153 12.02 1.80 15.63
CA ILE A 153 11.25 1.32 16.78
C ILE A 153 11.14 -0.20 16.86
N ARG A 154 11.61 -0.96 15.87
CA ARG A 154 11.64 -2.44 15.93
C ARG A 154 12.39 -2.95 17.15
N HIS A 155 13.33 -2.17 17.68
CA HIS A 155 13.98 -2.47 18.96
C HIS A 155 12.97 -2.70 20.09
N MET A 156 11.91 -1.88 20.20
CA MET A 156 10.88 -2.06 21.23
C MET A 156 10.11 -3.37 21.06
N TYR A 157 9.84 -3.77 19.81
CA TYR A 157 9.23 -5.07 19.51
C TYR A 157 10.16 -6.24 19.88
N ALA A 158 11.46 -6.14 19.58
CA ALA A 158 12.44 -7.14 19.99
C ALA A 158 12.50 -7.30 21.52
N MET A 159 12.52 -6.18 22.26
CA MET A 159 12.49 -6.20 23.72
C MET A 159 11.22 -6.87 24.26
N ARG A 160 10.07 -6.62 23.63
CA ARG A 160 8.82 -7.28 23.99
C ARG A 160 8.88 -8.80 23.75
N CYS A 161 9.36 -9.24 22.58
CA CYS A 161 9.51 -10.67 22.28
C CYS A 161 10.46 -11.38 23.25
N LEU A 162 11.57 -10.72 23.63
CA LEU A 162 12.50 -11.25 24.64
C LEU A 162 11.82 -11.35 26.02
N ALA A 163 11.08 -10.32 26.43
CA ALA A 163 10.34 -10.37 27.69
C ALA A 163 9.28 -11.50 27.72
N GLU A 164 8.59 -11.73 26.60
CA GLU A 164 7.61 -12.82 26.45
C GLU A 164 8.26 -14.20 26.52
N ARG A 165 9.46 -14.37 25.95
CA ARG A 165 10.14 -15.68 25.85
C ARG A 165 11.01 -16.01 27.05
N GLU A 166 11.72 -15.02 27.60
CA GLU A 166 12.85 -15.23 28.52
C GLU A 166 12.59 -14.64 29.91
N ALA A 167 11.78 -13.58 30.04
CA ALA A 167 11.53 -12.91 31.32
C ALA A 167 10.32 -13.49 32.08
N GLY A 168 10.04 -14.80 31.94
CA GLY A 168 8.89 -15.44 32.58
C GLY A 168 7.54 -14.83 32.18
N GLY A 169 7.46 -14.17 31.02
CA GLY A 169 6.28 -13.46 30.55
C GLY A 169 6.04 -12.08 31.16
N HIS A 170 6.97 -11.54 31.96
CA HIS A 170 6.83 -10.20 32.54
C HIS A 170 7.18 -9.10 31.52
N ILE A 171 6.17 -8.60 30.81
CA ILE A 171 6.34 -7.50 29.87
C ILE A 171 6.34 -6.16 30.63
N PRO A 172 7.36 -5.29 30.45
CA PRO A 172 7.40 -3.96 31.05
C PRO A 172 6.16 -3.13 30.70
N GLU A 173 5.69 -2.29 31.63
CA GLU A 173 4.49 -1.46 31.44
C GLU A 173 4.53 -0.64 30.15
N ALA A 174 5.68 -0.06 29.82
CA ALA A 174 5.90 0.70 28.59
C ALA A 174 5.62 -0.09 27.30
N LEU A 175 5.68 -1.43 27.33
CA LEU A 175 5.49 -2.33 26.18
C LEU A 175 4.14 -3.10 26.22
N ARG A 176 3.28 -2.82 27.20
CA ARG A 176 1.92 -3.42 27.32
C ARG A 176 0.80 -2.41 27.57
N GLY A 177 1.14 -1.20 28.03
CA GLY A 177 0.17 -0.15 28.37
C GLY A 177 -0.48 0.49 27.15
N ASN A 178 -1.31 1.51 27.39
CA ASN A 178 -2.05 2.21 26.34
C ASN A 178 -1.14 2.88 25.30
N GLY A 179 0.03 3.40 25.72
CA GLY A 179 1.01 3.95 24.79
C GLY A 179 1.49 2.94 23.75
N TRP A 180 1.77 1.71 24.18
CA TRP A 180 2.12 0.61 23.27
C TRP A 180 0.95 0.27 22.34
N LYS A 181 -0.26 0.10 22.87
CA LYS A 181 -1.46 -0.20 22.07
C LYS A 181 -1.69 0.85 20.99
N THR A 182 -1.55 2.12 21.34
CA THR A 182 -1.62 3.22 20.38
C THR A 182 -0.54 3.08 19.33
N LEU A 183 0.73 3.00 19.72
CA LEU A 183 1.88 2.87 18.81
C LEU A 183 1.76 1.68 17.85
N SER A 184 1.30 0.53 18.36
CA SER A 184 1.22 -0.72 17.60
C SER A 184 -0.02 -0.82 16.72
N ARG A 185 -1.05 0.01 16.94
CA ARG A 185 -2.26 0.02 16.14
C ARG A 185 -2.03 0.81 14.86
N ILE A 186 -2.08 0.13 13.72
CA ILE A 186 -1.71 0.68 12.40
C ILE A 186 -2.94 0.82 11.51
N LEU A 187 -3.52 2.02 11.45
CA LEU A 187 -4.73 2.26 10.65
C LEU A 187 -4.43 2.47 9.16
N LEU A 188 -3.26 3.01 8.82
CA LEU A 188 -2.79 3.08 7.44
C LEU A 188 -1.52 2.24 7.33
N SER A 189 -1.60 1.10 6.68
CA SER A 189 -0.43 0.30 6.34
C SER A 189 -0.09 0.55 4.89
N THR A 190 1.11 1.08 4.62
CA THR A 190 1.55 1.50 3.30
C THR A 190 2.85 0.82 2.89
N SER A 191 3.01 0.62 1.59
CA SER A 191 4.25 0.07 1.03
C SER A 191 4.47 0.61 -0.38
N ASN A 192 5.72 0.94 -0.68
CA ASN A 192 6.18 1.33 -2.01
C ASN A 192 6.89 0.16 -2.71
N CYS A 193 6.65 -0.02 -4.01
CA CYS A 193 7.44 -0.91 -4.86
C CYS A 193 7.77 -0.28 -6.21
N GLY A 194 8.81 0.55 -6.25
CA GLY A 194 9.27 1.29 -7.44
C GLY A 194 9.93 0.47 -8.55
N ASN A 195 9.57 -0.81 -8.75
CA ASN A 195 10.13 -1.63 -9.82
C ASN A 195 9.39 -1.37 -11.15
N PRO A 196 10.08 -0.97 -12.25
CA PRO A 196 9.45 -0.73 -13.55
C PRO A 196 8.68 -1.92 -14.13
N ALA A 197 9.02 -3.15 -13.72
CA ALA A 197 8.31 -4.37 -14.14
C ALA A 197 6.93 -4.53 -13.49
N LEU A 198 6.64 -3.75 -12.43
CA LEU A 198 5.37 -3.82 -11.71
C LEU A 198 4.41 -2.73 -12.20
N ARG A 199 3.22 -3.15 -12.65
CA ARG A 199 2.12 -2.22 -12.90
C ARG A 199 1.53 -1.71 -11.59
N MET A 200 1.29 -2.64 -10.66
CA MET A 200 0.56 -2.43 -9.40
C MET A 200 0.85 -3.59 -8.44
N PHE A 201 0.68 -3.34 -7.15
CA PHE A 201 0.55 -4.37 -6.13
C PHE A 201 -0.35 -3.86 -5.01
N GLY A 202 -0.94 -4.76 -4.23
CA GLY A 202 -1.79 -4.44 -3.09
C GLY A 202 -1.76 -5.56 -2.06
N PHE A 203 -2.24 -5.24 -0.86
CA PHE A 203 -2.32 -6.15 0.28
C PHE A 203 -3.50 -5.74 1.15
N GLY A 204 -4.03 -6.67 1.97
CA GLY A 204 -5.13 -6.43 2.89
C GLY A 204 -4.77 -5.47 4.04
N PRO A 205 -5.75 -4.85 4.71
CA PRO A 205 -5.49 -4.05 5.90
C PRO A 205 -4.96 -4.92 7.06
N VAL A 206 -4.12 -4.33 7.92
CA VAL A 206 -3.57 -5.01 9.11
C VAL A 206 -4.43 -4.83 10.36
N GLU A 207 -5.35 -3.87 10.32
CA GLU A 207 -6.37 -3.63 11.34
C GLU A 207 -7.74 -3.88 10.74
N GLN A 208 -8.70 -4.37 11.55
CA GLN A 208 -10.07 -4.58 11.07
C GLN A 208 -10.66 -3.29 10.51
N ASP A 209 -10.34 -2.16 11.15
CA ASP A 209 -10.77 -0.84 10.75
C ASP A 209 -9.65 -0.05 10.03
N GLY A 210 -8.67 -0.71 9.44
CA GLY A 210 -7.57 -0.07 8.73
C GLY A 210 -7.70 -0.04 7.21
N PHE A 211 -6.65 0.47 6.57
CA PHE A 211 -6.39 0.37 5.14
C PHE A 211 -5.03 -0.29 4.87
N GLY A 212 -4.96 -1.11 3.83
CA GLY A 212 -3.71 -1.56 3.22
C GLY A 212 -3.52 -0.84 1.88
N ILE A 213 -2.41 -0.14 1.68
CA ILE A 213 -2.16 0.69 0.49
C ILE A 213 -0.80 0.34 -0.13
N GLY A 214 -0.81 -0.35 -1.26
CA GLY A 214 0.36 -0.51 -2.12
C GLY A 214 0.44 0.64 -3.12
N TYR A 215 1.62 1.22 -3.34
CA TYR A 215 1.81 2.28 -4.32
C TYR A 215 3.11 2.19 -5.09
N ILE A 216 3.10 2.75 -6.30
CA ILE A 216 4.26 2.81 -7.21
C ILE A 216 4.32 4.22 -7.78
N VAL A 217 5.45 4.89 -7.58
CA VAL A 217 5.74 6.18 -8.20
C VAL A 217 6.56 5.96 -9.47
N LYS A 218 5.98 6.21 -10.63
CA LYS A 218 6.64 6.15 -11.95
C LYS A 218 7.04 7.55 -12.39
N ASP A 219 7.70 7.64 -13.53
CA ASP A 219 8.28 8.90 -14.02
C ASP A 219 7.24 10.01 -14.17
N ASP A 220 6.10 9.71 -14.81
CA ASP A 220 5.04 10.69 -15.11
C ASP A 220 3.64 10.27 -14.64
N ASN A 221 3.53 9.19 -13.85
CA ASN A 221 2.29 8.77 -13.21
C ASN A 221 2.53 8.04 -11.89
N MET A 222 1.46 7.80 -11.13
CA MET A 222 1.49 7.06 -9.88
C MET A 222 0.35 6.03 -9.86
N GLY A 223 0.64 4.83 -9.34
CA GLY A 223 -0.37 3.77 -9.16
C GLY A 223 -0.59 3.48 -7.68
N PHE A 224 -1.84 3.34 -7.28
CA PHE A 224 -2.25 3.02 -5.90
C PHE A 224 -3.26 1.87 -5.92
N CYS A 225 -3.10 0.92 -5.01
CA CYS A 225 -4.06 -0.13 -4.71
C CYS A 225 -4.37 -0.09 -3.22
N ALA A 226 -5.59 0.30 -2.88
CA ALA A 226 -6.06 0.39 -1.50
C ALA A 226 -7.06 -0.73 -1.21
N THR A 227 -6.96 -1.30 -0.03
CA THR A 227 -7.92 -2.27 0.50
C THR A 227 -8.40 -1.84 1.88
N SER A 228 -9.63 -2.19 2.24
CA SER A 228 -10.15 -2.07 3.61
C SER A 228 -11.25 -3.10 3.86
N ASN A 229 -11.66 -3.28 5.11
CA ASN A 229 -12.86 -4.05 5.43
C ASN A 229 -14.09 -3.14 5.42
N HIS A 230 -14.55 -2.76 4.23
CA HIS A 230 -15.70 -1.86 4.00
C HIS A 230 -15.61 -0.46 4.64
N ARG A 231 -14.44 0.17 4.64
CA ARG A 231 -14.21 1.50 5.22
C ARG A 231 -14.25 2.63 4.18
N GLN A 232 -15.20 2.60 3.24
CA GLN A 232 -15.32 3.59 2.15
C GLN A 232 -14.00 3.77 1.36
N THR A 233 -13.36 2.68 0.92
CA THR A 233 -12.05 2.73 0.23
C THR A 233 -12.07 3.68 -0.96
N ALA A 234 -13.18 3.73 -1.70
CA ALA A 234 -13.34 4.61 -2.87
C ALA A 234 -13.21 6.08 -2.49
N ARG A 235 -13.86 6.51 -1.40
CA ARG A 235 -13.81 7.89 -0.92
C ARG A 235 -12.40 8.31 -0.50
N LEU A 236 -11.62 7.38 0.10
CA LEU A 236 -10.22 7.65 0.42
C LEU A 236 -9.38 7.82 -0.85
N MET A 237 -9.61 7.01 -1.89
CA MET A 237 -8.90 7.16 -3.17
C MET A 237 -9.29 8.44 -3.92
N GLU A 238 -10.57 8.85 -3.89
CA GLU A 238 -11.02 10.14 -4.41
C GLU A 238 -10.37 11.33 -3.69
N ALA A 239 -10.30 11.25 -2.35
CA ALA A 239 -9.60 12.24 -1.53
C ALA A 239 -8.10 12.29 -1.87
N LEU A 240 -7.46 11.13 -2.06
CA LEU A 240 -6.06 11.06 -2.46
C LEU A 240 -5.82 11.68 -3.84
N HIS A 241 -6.65 11.37 -4.84
CA HIS A 241 -6.56 12.00 -6.16
C HIS A 241 -6.65 13.52 -6.07
N SER A 242 -7.64 14.02 -5.30
CA SER A 242 -7.84 15.46 -5.10
C SER A 242 -6.64 16.08 -4.39
N THR A 243 -6.15 15.45 -3.33
CA THR A 243 -4.95 15.88 -2.61
C THR A 243 -3.71 15.96 -3.49
N LEU A 244 -3.45 14.95 -4.32
CA LEU A 244 -2.31 14.96 -5.25
C LEU A 244 -2.41 16.12 -6.25
N SER A 245 -3.61 16.42 -6.72
CA SER A 245 -3.85 17.54 -7.65
C SER A 245 -3.66 18.89 -6.94
N ASP A 246 -4.23 19.07 -5.76
CA ASP A 246 -4.11 20.31 -4.99
C ASP A 246 -2.67 20.57 -4.52
N MET A 247 -1.93 19.52 -4.14
CA MET A 247 -0.51 19.62 -3.79
C MET A 247 0.34 20.04 -5.00
N HIS A 248 0.00 19.57 -6.20
CA HIS A 248 0.66 20.00 -7.43
C HIS A 248 0.40 21.47 -7.70
N ASP A 249 -0.86 21.91 -7.66
CA ASP A 249 -1.26 23.30 -7.92
C ASP A 249 -0.60 24.29 -6.95
N SER A 250 -0.49 23.88 -5.69
CA SER A 250 0.22 24.63 -4.64
C SER A 250 1.71 24.80 -4.95
N LEU A 251 2.36 23.80 -5.56
CA LEU A 251 3.79 23.82 -5.87
C LEU A 251 4.13 24.59 -7.16
N ILE A 252 3.18 24.70 -8.09
CA ILE A 252 3.36 25.48 -9.34
C ILE A 252 2.96 26.96 -9.19
N GLY A 253 2.32 27.36 -8.09
CA GLY A 253 1.91 28.74 -7.85
C GLY A 253 0.72 29.20 -8.71
N HIS A 254 0.00 28.28 -9.36
CA HIS A 254 -1.15 28.58 -10.20
C HIS A 254 -2.36 27.78 -9.74
N GLY A 255 -3.39 28.47 -9.23
CA GLY A 255 -4.71 27.88 -8.98
C GLY A 255 -5.38 27.56 -10.32
N VAL A 256 -5.21 26.33 -10.80
CA VAL A 256 -5.90 25.85 -12.01
C VAL A 256 -7.02 24.90 -11.57
N GLY A 257 -8.19 25.07 -12.17
CA GLY A 257 -9.42 24.40 -11.77
C GLY A 257 -9.30 22.87 -11.68
N ARG A 258 -9.95 22.34 -10.62
CA ARG A 258 -10.11 20.92 -10.28
C ARG A 258 -10.32 20.04 -11.52
N VAL A 259 -9.34 19.20 -11.85
CA VAL A 259 -9.49 18.15 -12.87
C VAL A 259 -10.23 16.97 -12.25
N GLY A 260 -11.32 16.54 -12.89
CA GLY A 260 -12.16 15.45 -12.41
C GLY A 260 -11.40 14.12 -12.31
N ALA A 261 -11.62 13.40 -11.21
CA ALA A 261 -11.00 12.10 -10.95
C ALA A 261 -11.63 11.00 -11.81
N ASN A 262 -10.80 10.26 -12.55
CA ASN A 262 -11.19 8.96 -13.10
C ASN A 262 -10.86 7.87 -12.07
N VAL A 263 -11.78 7.60 -11.15
CA VAL A 263 -11.67 6.48 -10.21
C VAL A 263 -12.23 5.22 -10.87
N LEU A 264 -11.34 4.30 -11.24
CA LEU A 264 -11.73 3.01 -11.81
C LEU A 264 -12.09 2.04 -10.69
N ARG A 265 -13.38 1.73 -10.57
CA ARG A 265 -13.89 0.79 -9.57
C ARG A 265 -13.69 -0.66 -10.06
N LEU A 266 -12.75 -1.38 -9.46
CA LEU A 266 -12.66 -2.83 -9.62
C LEU A 266 -13.62 -3.49 -8.63
N ASN A 267 -14.77 -3.95 -9.14
CA ASN A 267 -15.75 -4.66 -8.33
C ASN A 267 -15.44 -6.16 -8.29
N LEU A 268 -14.76 -6.61 -7.24
CA LEU A 268 -14.40 -8.03 -7.05
C LEU A 268 -15.61 -8.93 -6.78
N SER A 269 -16.70 -8.42 -6.18
CA SER A 269 -17.91 -9.22 -5.95
C SER A 269 -18.64 -9.52 -7.26
N LYS A 270 -18.61 -8.60 -8.23
CA LYS A 270 -19.14 -8.82 -9.59
C LYS A 270 -18.31 -9.83 -10.40
N TRP A 271 -16.99 -9.89 -10.18
CA TRP A 271 -16.13 -10.91 -10.81
C TRP A 271 -16.41 -12.31 -10.25
N ALA A 272 -16.63 -12.41 -8.93
CA ALA A 272 -16.98 -13.67 -8.28
C ALA A 272 -18.37 -14.20 -8.68
N SER A 273 -19.35 -13.31 -8.93
CA SER A 273 -20.72 -13.70 -9.29
C SER A 273 -20.91 -14.02 -10.78
N ASP A 274 -20.34 -13.23 -11.68
CA ASP A 274 -20.73 -13.26 -13.10
C ASP A 274 -19.70 -13.97 -14.00
N GLY A 275 -18.52 -14.28 -13.44
CA GLY A 275 -17.42 -14.94 -14.15
C GLY A 275 -16.83 -14.16 -15.33
N LYS A 276 -17.23 -12.90 -15.51
CA LYS A 276 -16.67 -11.99 -16.51
C LYS A 276 -15.50 -11.23 -15.90
N SER A 277 -14.33 -11.33 -16.52
CA SER A 277 -13.14 -10.60 -16.11
C SER A 277 -13.41 -9.09 -16.14
N PRO A 278 -12.96 -8.31 -15.15
CA PRO A 278 -13.18 -6.87 -15.14
C PRO A 278 -12.53 -6.21 -16.37
N THR A 279 -13.20 -5.21 -16.93
CA THR A 279 -12.63 -4.35 -17.97
C THR A 279 -12.12 -3.06 -17.33
N LEU A 280 -10.83 -2.75 -17.49
CA LEU A 280 -10.31 -1.41 -17.23
C LEU A 280 -10.63 -0.54 -18.45
N GLY A 281 -10.96 0.74 -18.23
CA GLY A 281 -11.47 1.65 -19.28
C GLY A 281 -10.83 1.46 -20.66
N GLY A 282 -11.70 1.18 -21.65
CA GLY A 282 -11.36 0.93 -23.05
C GLY A 282 -11.25 -0.56 -23.41
N ASP A 283 -12.37 -1.15 -23.84
CA ASP A 283 -12.64 -2.37 -24.64
C ASP A 283 -11.71 -3.59 -24.62
N ARG A 284 -10.68 -3.66 -23.76
CA ARG A 284 -9.80 -4.81 -23.60
C ARG A 284 -10.12 -5.52 -22.29
N PRO A 285 -10.76 -6.71 -22.34
CA PRO A 285 -10.97 -7.51 -21.14
C PRO A 285 -9.62 -7.94 -20.55
N LEU A 286 -9.49 -7.84 -19.22
CA LEU A 286 -8.40 -8.52 -18.51
C LEU A 286 -8.56 -10.01 -18.76
N ASN A 287 -7.59 -10.70 -19.34
CA ASN A 287 -7.69 -12.15 -19.57
C ASN A 287 -7.43 -12.90 -18.25
N MET A 288 -8.38 -12.83 -17.32
CA MET A 288 -8.33 -13.52 -16.03
C MET A 288 -9.44 -14.56 -15.97
N PRO A 289 -9.13 -15.87 -15.93
CA PRO A 289 -10.16 -16.90 -15.82
C PRO A 289 -10.98 -16.69 -14.55
N SER A 290 -12.30 -16.88 -14.63
CA SER A 290 -13.12 -16.80 -13.43
C SER A 290 -12.78 -17.94 -12.46
N PRO A 291 -12.94 -17.74 -11.14
CA PRO A 291 -12.70 -18.78 -10.15
C PRO A 291 -13.53 -20.04 -10.43
N LEU A 292 -14.78 -19.84 -10.87
CA LEU A 292 -15.71 -20.90 -11.24
C LEU A 292 -15.30 -21.68 -12.50
N HIS A 293 -14.63 -21.03 -13.47
CA HIS A 293 -14.16 -21.71 -14.68
C HIS A 293 -12.83 -22.45 -14.47
N ALA A 294 -11.99 -21.99 -13.55
CA ALA A 294 -10.76 -22.68 -13.16
C ALA A 294 -11.01 -23.97 -12.37
N MET A 295 -12.21 -24.13 -11.78
CA MET A 295 -12.60 -25.30 -10.97
C MET A 295 -13.26 -26.45 -11.77
N ARG A 296 -13.52 -26.27 -13.08
CA ARG A 296 -14.15 -27.29 -13.94
C ARG A 296 -13.21 -27.96 -14.95
N ARG A 297 -11.89 -27.83 -14.79
CA ARG A 297 -10.90 -28.59 -15.58
C ARG A 297 -9.86 -29.23 -14.69
#